data_AF-A0A9W6XVS0-F1
#
_entry.id   AF-A0A9W6XVS0-F1
#
_cell.length_a   1.000
_cell.length_b   1.000
_cell.length_c   1.000
_cell.angle_alpha   90.00
_cell.angle_beta   90.00
_cell.angle_gamma   90.00
#
_symmetry.space_group_name_H-M   'P 1'
#
loop_
_entity.id
_entity.type
_entity.pdbx_description
1 polymer ?
#
loop_
_entity_poly.entity_id
_entity_poly.type
_entity_poly.pdbx_seq_one_letter_code
_entity_poly.pdbx_strand_id
1 'polypeptide(L)'
;MMHQSSSDTRLVKGLVLDHGSRHPDMPTSLENCYIMTCNVSLEYEKSEVNSGFFYNSADQREKMVEAERKFTDDKVRQIIELKREVCTEENGKSFVIINQKGIDPLSLDMLAKEGILALRRAKRRNMERITLACGGMPINSTDDMDESMLGYAGKVYEQTLGEERYTFVEDVQHPKSCTILIKGPNEHTIAQIKDAIRDGVRAVNNAVEDKGVVPGAAAFELTANEALNKFKGTVKGRAKLGVQAFADALLVIPKVLAENSGLDVQDTLIAVQEEHQNSGMFVGIDLFSGEPMLPEQEGIWDNYRVKRQFIHLATTLASQLLLVDEVMRAGKQMGGGGGMPEQ
;
A
#
# COMPACT_ATOMS: atom_id res chain seq x y z
N MET A 1 -8.50 -6.03 -8.21
CA MET A 1 -8.80 -6.96 -9.32
C MET A 1 -10.32 -7.01 -9.45
N MET A 2 -10.88 -6.56 -10.58
CA MET A 2 -12.33 -6.53 -10.76
C MET A 2 -12.89 -7.95 -10.89
N HIS A 3 -13.71 -8.38 -9.94
CA HIS A 3 -14.26 -9.73 -9.87
C HIS A 3 -15.68 -9.65 -9.30
N GLN A 4 -16.56 -10.60 -9.64
CA GLN A 4 -17.98 -10.53 -9.28
C GLN A 4 -18.24 -10.49 -7.76
N SER A 5 -17.31 -11.00 -6.95
CA SER A 5 -17.39 -11.00 -5.48
C SER A 5 -16.37 -10.07 -4.84
N SER A 6 -16.80 -9.34 -3.80
CA SER A 6 -15.96 -8.50 -2.93
C SER A 6 -15.35 -9.26 -1.74
N SER A 7 -15.82 -10.47 -1.43
CA SER A 7 -15.38 -11.24 -0.27
C SER A 7 -14.03 -11.94 -0.46
N ASP A 8 -13.57 -12.08 -1.71
CA ASP A 8 -12.43 -12.93 -2.06
C ASP A 8 -11.08 -12.20 -1.95
N THR A 9 -10.91 -11.38 -0.92
CA THR A 9 -9.63 -10.73 -0.62
C THR A 9 -8.66 -11.77 -0.06
N ARG A 10 -7.47 -11.89 -0.67
CA ARG A 10 -6.46 -12.89 -0.30
C ARG A 10 -5.14 -12.22 0.07
N LEU A 11 -4.50 -12.71 1.13
CA LEU A 11 -3.10 -12.42 1.40
C LEU A 11 -2.20 -13.34 0.56
N VAL A 12 -1.41 -12.74 -0.31
CA VAL A 12 -0.36 -13.40 -1.08
C VAL A 12 0.97 -13.15 -0.38
N LYS A 13 1.61 -14.23 0.10
CA LYS A 13 2.94 -14.19 0.73
C LYS A 13 4.04 -14.06 -0.32
N GLY A 14 4.03 -12.93 -1.00
CA GLY A 14 4.91 -12.60 -2.12
C GLY A 14 4.40 -11.37 -2.86
N LEU A 15 4.51 -11.39 -4.19
CA LEU A 15 4.14 -10.25 -5.02
C LEU A 15 3.16 -10.63 -6.12
N VAL A 16 2.18 -9.76 -6.35
CA VAL A 16 1.33 -9.81 -7.55
C VAL A 16 1.70 -8.66 -8.47
N LEU A 17 1.98 -8.98 -9.72
CA LEU A 17 2.29 -8.04 -10.79
C LEU A 17 1.06 -7.84 -11.67
N ASP A 18 0.92 -6.62 -12.19
CA ASP A 18 -0.23 -6.15 -12.99
C ASP A 18 -0.03 -6.36 -14.51
N HIS A 19 0.93 -7.20 -14.88
CA HIS A 19 1.22 -7.57 -16.27
C HIS A 19 1.77 -8.99 -16.28
N GLY A 20 1.46 -9.70 -17.36
CA GLY A 20 1.95 -11.04 -17.64
C GLY A 20 2.84 -11.10 -18.87
N SER A 21 3.13 -12.32 -19.31
CA SER A 21 3.81 -12.61 -20.56
C SER A 21 3.09 -11.97 -21.75
N ARG A 22 3.87 -11.57 -22.76
CA ARG A 22 3.35 -11.09 -24.05
C ARG A 22 3.50 -12.09 -25.19
N HIS A 23 4.28 -13.15 -24.99
CA HIS A 23 4.50 -14.18 -25.99
C HIS A 23 3.60 -15.40 -25.69
N PRO A 24 2.87 -15.94 -26.67
CA PRO A 24 1.92 -17.04 -26.46
C PRO A 24 2.59 -18.33 -26.01
N ASP A 25 3.80 -18.63 -26.49
CA ASP A 25 4.53 -19.86 -26.15
C ASP A 25 5.30 -19.79 -24.83
N MET A 26 5.23 -18.67 -24.10
CA MET A 26 5.83 -18.60 -22.76
C MET A 26 5.00 -19.41 -21.76
N PRO A 27 5.64 -20.04 -20.76
CA PRO A 27 4.95 -20.86 -19.78
C PRO A 27 4.02 -20.04 -18.92
N THR A 28 2.80 -20.55 -18.69
CA THR A 28 1.79 -19.88 -17.85
C THR A 28 1.96 -20.17 -16.36
N SER A 29 2.60 -21.27 -15.99
CA SER A 29 2.87 -21.65 -14.61
C SER A 29 4.21 -22.35 -14.53
N LEU A 30 5.01 -21.96 -13.54
CA LEU A 30 6.33 -22.48 -13.25
C LEU A 30 6.45 -22.75 -11.75
N GLU A 31 7.13 -23.84 -11.41
CA GLU A 31 7.45 -24.24 -10.03
C GLU A 31 8.96 -24.14 -9.81
N ASN A 32 9.37 -23.91 -8.56
CA ASN A 32 10.76 -23.77 -8.12
C ASN A 32 11.56 -22.81 -9.02
N CYS A 33 11.16 -21.55 -9.02
CA CYS A 33 11.63 -20.54 -9.95
C CYS A 33 12.81 -19.75 -9.36
N TYR A 34 13.90 -19.68 -10.12
CA TYR A 34 14.85 -18.57 -10.00
C TYR A 34 14.25 -17.31 -10.61
N ILE A 35 14.35 -16.21 -9.87
CA ILE A 35 13.84 -14.91 -10.28
C ILE A 35 15.01 -13.98 -10.53
N MET A 36 15.19 -13.64 -11.80
CA MET A 36 16.13 -12.61 -12.23
C MET A 36 15.42 -11.27 -12.29
N THR A 37 15.79 -10.36 -11.39
CA THR A 37 15.35 -8.96 -11.46
C THR A 37 16.40 -8.12 -12.17
N CYS A 38 16.04 -7.47 -13.28
CA CYS A 38 16.99 -6.63 -14.01
C CYS A 38 16.39 -5.30 -14.49
N ASN A 39 17.26 -4.35 -14.82
CA ASN A 39 16.88 -3.08 -15.45
C ASN A 39 17.64 -2.82 -16.78
N VAL A 40 18.09 -3.90 -17.41
CA VAL A 40 18.81 -3.88 -18.68
C VAL A 40 17.81 -3.69 -19.83
N SER A 41 18.19 -2.92 -20.85
CA SER A 41 17.36 -2.79 -22.04
C SER A 41 17.57 -4.01 -22.93
N LEU A 42 16.50 -4.78 -23.11
CA LEU A 42 16.42 -5.88 -24.06
C LEU A 42 15.55 -5.46 -25.25
N GLU A 43 15.63 -4.19 -25.63
CA GLU A 43 14.99 -3.63 -26.81
C GLU A 43 16.06 -3.09 -27.75
N TYR A 44 15.72 -2.95 -29.03
CA TYR A 44 16.52 -2.18 -29.96
C TYR A 44 16.56 -0.72 -29.50
N GLU A 45 17.73 -0.26 -29.07
CA GLU A 45 17.97 1.13 -28.68
C GLU A 45 18.67 1.87 -29.83
N LYS A 46 18.09 3.00 -30.23
CA LYS A 46 18.81 3.94 -31.10
C LYS A 46 19.92 4.60 -30.28
N SER A 47 21.04 4.89 -30.93
CA SER A 47 22.12 5.66 -30.32
C SER A 47 21.60 7.04 -29.85
N GLU A 48 21.98 7.42 -28.63
CA GLU A 48 21.58 8.72 -28.04
C GLU A 48 22.18 9.90 -28.78
N VAL A 49 23.41 9.72 -29.30
CA VAL A 49 24.03 10.66 -30.22
C VAL A 49 23.43 10.41 -31.60
N ASN A 50 22.95 11.48 -32.26
CA ASN A 50 22.46 11.45 -33.64
C ASN A 50 23.54 10.92 -34.60
N SER A 51 23.62 9.59 -34.67
CA SER A 51 24.57 8.88 -35.52
C SER A 51 23.84 8.66 -36.84
N GLY A 52 23.98 9.62 -37.76
CA GLY A 52 23.49 9.44 -39.12
C GLY A 52 24.35 8.38 -39.81
N PHE A 53 23.80 7.18 -40.00
CA PHE A 53 24.48 6.16 -40.78
C PHE A 53 24.36 6.46 -42.28
N PHE A 54 25.49 6.78 -42.91
CA PHE A 54 25.57 6.89 -44.36
C PHE A 54 25.96 5.53 -44.94
N TYR A 55 25.10 4.97 -45.78
CA TYR A 55 25.33 3.70 -46.47
C TYR A 55 25.28 3.91 -47.97
N ASN A 56 26.19 3.26 -48.69
CA ASN A 56 26.32 3.37 -50.15
C ASN A 56 25.75 2.14 -50.90
N SER A 57 25.34 1.10 -50.18
CA SER A 57 24.74 -0.12 -50.75
C SER A 57 23.67 -0.71 -49.82
N ALA A 58 22.77 -1.53 -50.38
CA ALA A 58 21.74 -2.24 -49.62
C ALA A 58 22.37 -3.26 -48.64
N ASP A 59 23.39 -4.00 -49.07
CA ASP A 59 24.09 -4.99 -48.23
C ASP A 59 24.74 -4.36 -46.99
N GLN A 60 25.27 -3.12 -47.13
CA GLN A 60 25.87 -2.40 -46.01
C GLN A 60 24.81 -2.00 -44.98
N ARG A 61 23.61 -1.63 -45.45
CA ARG A 61 22.47 -1.32 -44.58
C ARG A 61 22.01 -2.56 -43.80
N GLU A 62 21.89 -3.71 -44.45
CA GLU A 62 21.50 -4.97 -43.78
C GLU A 62 22.50 -5.37 -42.70
N LYS A 63 23.81 -5.35 -43.01
CA LYS A 63 24.86 -5.65 -42.04
C LYS A 63 24.88 -4.73 -40.82
N MET A 64 24.54 -3.45 -41.00
CA MET A 64 24.46 -2.51 -39.87
C MET A 64 23.26 -2.81 -38.97
N VAL A 65 22.09 -3.11 -39.56
CA VAL A 65 20.90 -3.50 -38.79
C VAL A 65 21.17 -4.81 -38.02
N GLU A 66 21.84 -5.77 -38.64
CA GLU A 66 22.28 -7.00 -37.97
C GLU A 66 23.27 -6.74 -36.84
N ALA A 67 24.24 -5.83 -37.02
CA ALA A 67 25.23 -5.51 -36.01
C ALA A 67 24.63 -4.82 -34.78
N GLU A 68 23.72 -3.86 -34.98
CA GLU A 68 23.00 -3.22 -33.87
C GLU A 68 22.13 -4.24 -33.12
N ARG A 69 21.45 -5.12 -33.86
CA ARG A 69 20.64 -6.17 -33.26
C ARG A 69 21.48 -7.20 -32.53
N LYS A 70 22.66 -7.54 -33.05
CA LYS A 70 23.60 -8.48 -32.42
C LYS A 70 23.92 -8.07 -30.99
N PHE A 71 24.02 -6.77 -30.70
CA PHE A 71 24.24 -6.29 -29.34
C PHE A 71 23.10 -6.67 -28.37
N THR A 72 21.84 -6.54 -28.79
CA THR A 72 20.69 -6.97 -27.98
C THR A 72 20.61 -8.50 -27.91
N ASP A 73 20.83 -9.19 -29.02
CA ASP A 73 20.81 -10.65 -29.09
C ASP A 73 21.90 -11.26 -28.19
N ASP A 74 23.10 -10.67 -28.13
CA ASP A 74 24.22 -11.13 -27.29
C ASP A 74 23.88 -11.01 -25.79
N LYS A 75 23.21 -9.93 -25.36
CA LYS A 75 22.71 -9.80 -23.98
C LYS A 75 21.68 -10.88 -23.63
N VAL A 76 20.77 -11.18 -24.55
CA VAL A 76 19.76 -12.24 -24.34
C VAL A 76 20.43 -13.60 -24.30
N ARG A 77 21.44 -13.85 -25.14
CA ARG A 77 22.24 -15.09 -25.10
C ARG A 77 22.94 -15.27 -23.76
N GLN A 78 23.57 -14.23 -23.21
CA GLN A 78 24.17 -14.30 -21.87
C GLN A 78 23.16 -14.72 -20.80
N ILE A 79 21.91 -14.22 -20.86
CA ILE A 79 20.85 -14.62 -19.93
C ILE A 79 20.43 -16.08 -20.15
N ILE A 80 20.34 -16.52 -21.41
CA ILE A 80 20.02 -17.92 -21.75
C ILE A 80 21.15 -18.86 -21.27
N GLU A 81 22.41 -18.45 -21.40
CA GLU A 81 23.56 -19.19 -20.92
C GLU A 81 23.51 -19.36 -19.41
N LEU A 82 23.28 -18.28 -18.66
CA LEU A 82 23.07 -18.34 -17.21
C LEU A 82 21.91 -19.29 -16.86
N LYS A 83 20.79 -19.19 -17.57
CA LYS A 83 19.63 -20.06 -17.37
C LYS A 83 19.99 -21.54 -17.58
N ARG A 84 20.79 -21.87 -18.59
CA ARG A 84 21.25 -23.25 -18.86
C ARG A 84 22.24 -23.75 -17.80
N GLU A 85 23.03 -22.85 -17.20
CA GLU A 85 23.94 -23.18 -16.11
C GLU A 85 23.19 -23.49 -14.80
N VAL A 86 22.21 -22.65 -14.42
CA VAL A 86 21.51 -22.79 -13.13
C VAL A 86 20.31 -23.73 -13.18
N CYS A 87 19.62 -23.82 -14.32
CA CYS A 87 18.44 -24.66 -14.52
C CYS A 87 18.80 -25.91 -15.33
N THR A 88 19.35 -26.92 -14.65
CA THR A 88 19.53 -28.27 -15.22
C THR A 88 18.27 -29.12 -15.07
N GLU A 89 18.08 -30.09 -15.96
CA GLU A 89 16.94 -31.03 -15.91
C GLU A 89 16.90 -31.82 -14.59
N GLU A 90 18.07 -32.10 -14.00
CA GLU A 90 18.20 -32.79 -12.71
C GLU A 90 17.72 -31.93 -11.53
N ASN A 91 17.87 -30.61 -11.61
CA ASN A 91 17.47 -29.69 -10.55
C ASN A 91 15.97 -29.37 -10.60
N GLY A 92 15.32 -29.54 -11.77
CA GLY A 92 13.89 -29.25 -11.96
C GLY A 92 13.50 -27.81 -11.66
N LYS A 93 14.47 -26.87 -11.72
CA LYS A 93 14.26 -25.45 -11.43
C LYS A 93 13.89 -24.68 -12.69
N SER A 94 12.97 -23.74 -12.54
CA SER A 94 12.51 -22.86 -13.62
C SER A 94 13.18 -21.49 -13.55
N PHE A 95 13.08 -20.69 -14.61
CA PHE A 95 13.68 -19.36 -14.66
C PHE A 95 12.67 -18.30 -15.08
N VAL A 96 12.61 -17.20 -14.34
CA VAL A 96 11.71 -16.07 -14.56
C VAL A 96 12.51 -14.78 -14.62
N ILE A 97 12.30 -13.98 -15.66
CA ILE A 97 12.90 -12.66 -15.81
C ILE A 97 11.84 -11.60 -15.53
N ILE A 98 12.17 -10.67 -14.64
CA ILE A 98 11.35 -9.49 -14.39
C ILE A 98 12.21 -8.27 -14.70
N ASN A 99 11.97 -7.71 -15.89
CA ASN A 99 12.72 -6.56 -16.38
C ASN A 99 11.93 -5.25 -16.16
N GLN A 100 12.61 -4.25 -15.60
CA GLN A 100 12.08 -2.89 -15.51
C GLN A 100 11.97 -2.22 -16.88
N LYS A 101 12.92 -2.49 -17.78
CA LYS A 101 12.91 -1.98 -19.14
C LYS A 101 12.09 -2.90 -20.06
N GLY A 102 12.01 -2.52 -21.32
CA GLY A 102 11.29 -3.28 -22.31
C GLY A 102 12.02 -4.53 -22.78
N ILE A 103 11.29 -5.39 -23.49
CA ILE A 103 11.81 -6.56 -24.19
C ILE A 103 11.17 -6.55 -25.59
N ASP A 104 12.00 -6.60 -26.63
CA ASP A 104 11.52 -6.61 -28.02
C ASP A 104 10.97 -7.99 -28.42
N PRO A 105 10.13 -8.07 -29.47
CA PRO A 105 9.50 -9.32 -29.88
C PRO A 105 10.48 -10.45 -30.19
N LEU A 106 11.63 -10.15 -30.81
CA LEU A 106 12.57 -11.20 -31.20
C LEU A 106 13.30 -11.75 -29.98
N SER A 107 13.61 -10.89 -29.00
CA SER A 107 14.10 -11.33 -27.69
C SER A 107 13.07 -12.16 -26.93
N LEU A 108 11.78 -11.80 -27.01
CA LEU A 108 10.72 -12.61 -26.42
C LEU A 108 10.65 -14.00 -27.06
N ASP A 109 10.78 -14.12 -28.39
CA ASP A 109 10.81 -15.41 -29.09
C ASP A 109 12.01 -16.28 -28.64
N MET A 110 13.19 -15.66 -28.46
CA MET A 110 14.39 -16.36 -27.98
C MET A 110 14.20 -16.90 -26.55
N LEU A 111 13.64 -16.07 -25.66
CA LEU A 111 13.35 -16.45 -24.27
C LEU A 111 12.24 -17.51 -24.19
N ALA A 112 11.20 -17.40 -25.02
CA ALA A 112 10.09 -18.34 -25.07
C ALA A 112 10.52 -19.74 -25.54
N LYS A 113 11.42 -19.82 -26.53
CA LYS A 113 12.00 -21.10 -26.99
C LYS A 113 12.74 -21.85 -25.89
N GLU A 114 13.35 -21.10 -24.97
CA GLU A 114 14.01 -21.67 -23.80
C GLU A 114 13.04 -21.87 -22.62
N GLY A 115 11.74 -21.62 -22.78
CA GLY A 115 10.75 -21.76 -21.70
C GLY A 115 10.96 -20.79 -20.53
N ILE A 116 11.56 -19.62 -20.77
CA ILE A 116 11.72 -18.58 -19.76
C ILE A 116 10.48 -17.69 -19.73
N LEU A 117 9.89 -17.50 -18.54
CA LEU A 117 8.83 -16.51 -18.36
C LEU A 117 9.45 -15.12 -18.24
N ALA A 118 9.25 -14.26 -19.25
CA ALA A 118 9.80 -12.92 -19.26
C ALA A 118 8.72 -11.84 -19.12
N LEU A 119 8.84 -11.02 -18.07
CA LEU A 119 8.03 -9.83 -17.85
C LEU A 119 8.81 -8.59 -18.24
N ARG A 120 8.15 -7.70 -18.99
CA ARG A 120 8.70 -6.42 -19.46
C ARG A 120 8.02 -5.25 -18.77
N ARG A 121 8.75 -4.14 -18.64
CA ARG A 121 8.24 -2.86 -18.14
C ARG A 121 7.66 -2.95 -16.72
N ALA A 122 8.32 -3.73 -15.86
CA ALA A 122 7.96 -3.81 -14.45
C ALA A 122 8.13 -2.45 -13.77
N LYS A 123 7.18 -2.09 -12.91
CA LYS A 123 7.25 -0.83 -12.14
C LYS A 123 8.45 -0.88 -11.18
N ARG A 124 9.24 0.20 -11.10
CA ARG A 124 10.39 0.30 -10.20
C ARG A 124 10.09 -0.10 -8.75
N ARG A 125 8.96 0.35 -8.21
CA ARG A 125 8.50 -0.03 -6.85
C ARG A 125 8.29 -1.53 -6.66
N ASN A 126 7.94 -2.25 -7.73
CA ASN A 126 7.78 -3.70 -7.69
C ASN A 126 9.15 -4.39 -7.69
N MET A 127 10.14 -3.85 -8.39
CA MET A 127 11.52 -4.37 -8.37
C MET A 127 12.08 -4.40 -6.94
N GLU A 128 11.98 -3.29 -6.22
CA GLU A 128 12.41 -3.21 -4.81
C GLU A 128 11.67 -4.23 -3.93
N ARG A 129 10.37 -4.43 -4.17
CA ARG A 129 9.55 -5.40 -3.43
C ARG A 129 9.87 -6.85 -3.79
N ILE A 130 10.22 -7.17 -5.03
CA ILE A 130 10.62 -8.52 -5.45
C ILE A 130 11.92 -8.88 -4.76
N THR A 131 12.91 -7.99 -4.76
CA THR A 131 14.19 -8.21 -4.07
C THR A 131 13.98 -8.46 -2.58
N LEU A 132 13.07 -7.71 -1.93
CA LEU A 132 12.72 -7.92 -0.52
C LEU A 132 11.91 -9.19 -0.27
N ALA A 133 11.07 -9.61 -1.22
CA ALA A 133 10.30 -10.83 -1.10
C ALA A 133 11.18 -12.06 -1.38
N CYS A 134 11.68 -12.18 -2.60
CA CYS A 134 12.35 -13.35 -3.18
C CYS A 134 13.85 -13.42 -2.89
N GLY A 135 14.45 -12.34 -2.40
CA GLY A 135 15.90 -12.20 -2.35
C GLY A 135 16.49 -11.85 -3.72
N GLY A 136 17.79 -12.08 -3.87
CA GLY A 136 18.55 -11.69 -5.05
C GLY A 136 19.01 -10.24 -5.03
N MET A 137 19.74 -9.83 -6.06
CA MET A 137 20.21 -8.47 -6.29
C MET A 137 19.70 -7.97 -7.64
N PRO A 138 19.31 -6.69 -7.76
CA PRO A 138 18.90 -6.13 -9.05
C PRO A 138 20.10 -6.03 -10.00
N ILE A 139 20.01 -6.72 -11.13
CA ILE A 139 21.07 -6.82 -12.13
C ILE A 139 20.96 -5.64 -13.12
N ASN A 140 22.06 -4.90 -13.27
CA ASN A 140 22.12 -3.71 -14.13
C ASN A 140 22.88 -3.90 -15.45
N SER A 141 23.76 -4.88 -15.53
CA SER A 141 24.42 -5.34 -16.77
C SER A 141 24.27 -6.84 -16.88
N THR A 142 24.27 -7.38 -18.09
CA THR A 142 24.29 -8.84 -18.33
C THR A 142 25.70 -9.43 -18.26
N ASP A 143 26.72 -8.59 -18.10
CA ASP A 143 28.08 -9.04 -17.88
C ASP A 143 28.27 -9.52 -16.43
N ASP A 144 28.93 -10.66 -16.23
CA ASP A 144 29.26 -11.25 -14.93
C ASP A 144 28.05 -11.53 -14.03
N MET A 145 27.02 -12.20 -14.57
CA MET A 145 25.88 -12.66 -13.79
C MET A 145 26.20 -13.98 -13.08
N ASP A 146 25.97 -14.02 -11.76
CA ASP A 146 26.13 -15.22 -10.94
C ASP A 146 24.79 -15.75 -10.41
N GLU A 147 24.72 -17.05 -10.10
CA GLU A 147 23.57 -17.67 -9.42
C GLU A 147 23.24 -16.98 -8.07
N SER A 148 24.26 -16.46 -7.39
CA SER A 148 24.09 -15.77 -6.09
C SER A 148 23.26 -14.48 -6.18
N MET A 149 23.14 -13.90 -7.37
CA MET A 149 22.37 -12.69 -7.61
C MET A 149 20.87 -12.97 -7.84
N LEU A 150 20.48 -14.23 -8.04
CA LEU A 150 19.11 -14.61 -8.34
C LEU A 150 18.26 -14.73 -7.06
N GLY A 151 17.00 -14.30 -7.15
CA GLY A 151 16.00 -14.56 -6.13
C GLY A 151 15.36 -15.94 -6.31
N TYR A 152 14.60 -16.40 -5.32
CA TYR A 152 13.89 -17.68 -5.37
C TYR A 152 12.40 -17.52 -5.01
N ALA A 153 11.53 -18.19 -5.77
CA ALA A 153 10.13 -18.38 -5.43
C ALA A 153 9.67 -19.82 -5.73
N GLY A 154 8.87 -20.40 -4.85
CA GLY A 154 8.36 -21.76 -5.04
C GLY A 154 7.38 -21.87 -6.20
N LYS A 155 6.59 -20.82 -6.48
CA LYS A 155 5.63 -20.85 -7.58
C LYS A 155 5.46 -19.48 -8.24
N VAL A 156 5.54 -19.47 -9.57
CA VAL A 156 5.22 -18.29 -10.38
C VAL A 156 4.21 -18.67 -11.43
N TYR A 157 3.04 -18.03 -11.43
CA TYR A 157 2.00 -18.33 -12.41
C TYR A 157 1.27 -17.08 -12.88
N GLU A 158 0.76 -17.13 -14.09
CA GLU A 158 -0.05 -16.10 -14.71
C GLU A 158 -1.53 -16.46 -14.59
N GLN A 159 -2.33 -15.51 -14.12
CA GLN A 159 -3.78 -15.59 -14.13
C GLN A 159 -4.33 -14.49 -15.03
N THR A 160 -5.02 -14.90 -16.08
CA THR A 160 -5.76 -13.98 -16.96
C THR A 160 -7.16 -13.77 -16.40
N LEU A 161 -7.56 -12.51 -16.30
CA LEU A 161 -8.91 -12.10 -15.91
C LEU A 161 -9.42 -11.06 -16.90
N GLY A 162 -10.41 -11.45 -17.71
CA GLY A 162 -10.83 -10.62 -18.84
C GLY A 162 -9.66 -10.45 -19.83
N GLU A 163 -9.30 -9.21 -20.11
CA GLU A 163 -8.17 -8.86 -20.99
C GLU A 163 -6.86 -8.62 -20.21
N GLU A 164 -6.93 -8.54 -18.88
CA GLU A 164 -5.77 -8.27 -18.02
C GLU A 164 -5.09 -9.56 -17.58
N ARG A 165 -3.76 -9.53 -17.49
CA ARG A 165 -2.93 -10.64 -17.04
C ARG A 165 -2.20 -10.24 -15.77
N TYR A 166 -2.29 -11.09 -14.76
CA TYR A 166 -1.65 -10.90 -13.47
C TYR A 166 -0.64 -12.02 -13.21
N THR A 167 0.61 -11.69 -12.94
CA THR A 167 1.62 -12.69 -12.55
C THR A 167 1.75 -12.73 -11.04
N PHE A 168 1.57 -13.90 -10.48
CA PHE A 168 1.67 -14.20 -9.06
C PHE A 168 3.03 -14.81 -8.78
N VAL A 169 3.72 -14.27 -7.79
CA VAL A 169 4.95 -14.83 -7.22
C VAL A 169 4.63 -15.24 -5.80
N GLU A 170 4.51 -16.55 -5.57
CA GLU A 170 4.10 -17.17 -4.31
C GLU A 170 5.16 -18.16 -3.79
N ASP A 171 4.97 -18.66 -2.57
CA ASP A 171 5.85 -19.64 -1.91
C ASP A 171 7.30 -19.18 -1.79
N VAL A 172 7.45 -17.95 -1.32
CA VAL A 172 8.76 -17.33 -1.09
C VAL A 172 9.28 -17.67 0.31
N GLN A 173 10.58 -17.99 0.45
CA GLN A 173 11.15 -18.49 1.71
C GLN A 173 11.08 -17.46 2.86
N HIS A 174 11.41 -16.19 2.57
CA HIS A 174 11.46 -15.13 3.58
C HIS A 174 10.77 -13.85 3.08
N PRO A 175 9.42 -13.83 3.01
CA PRO A 175 8.69 -12.73 2.40
C PRO A 175 8.68 -11.49 3.33
N LYS A 176 9.70 -10.63 3.22
CA LYS A 176 9.68 -9.31 3.90
C LYS A 176 8.68 -8.34 3.26
N SER A 177 8.28 -8.61 2.02
CA SER A 177 7.21 -7.90 1.32
C SER A 177 6.11 -8.90 0.95
N CYS A 178 4.88 -8.62 1.37
CA CYS A 178 3.67 -9.37 1.02
C CYS A 178 2.70 -8.49 0.21
N THR A 179 1.68 -9.11 -0.39
CA THR A 179 0.66 -8.40 -1.17
C THR A 179 -0.73 -8.80 -0.72
N ILE A 180 -1.56 -7.82 -0.36
CA ILE A 180 -2.99 -8.03 -0.10
C ILE A 180 -3.71 -7.83 -1.43
N LEU A 181 -4.19 -8.91 -2.03
CA LEU A 181 -4.97 -8.88 -3.26
C LEU A 181 -6.42 -8.63 -2.91
N ILE A 182 -6.91 -7.43 -3.25
CA ILE A 182 -8.31 -7.04 -3.08
C ILE A 182 -9.07 -7.33 -4.37
N LYS A 183 -10.16 -8.09 -4.23
CA LYS A 183 -11.12 -8.35 -5.30
C LYS A 183 -12.41 -7.60 -5.00
N GLY A 184 -13.08 -7.12 -6.04
CA GLY A 184 -14.36 -6.45 -5.88
C GLY A 184 -15.06 -6.18 -7.21
N PRO A 185 -16.39 -6.00 -7.20
CA PRO A 185 -17.18 -5.88 -8.42
C PRO A 185 -16.97 -4.54 -9.12
N ASN A 186 -16.82 -3.47 -8.33
CA ASN A 186 -16.72 -2.09 -8.81
C ASN A 186 -15.46 -1.42 -8.26
N GLU A 187 -14.89 -0.46 -9.02
CA GLU A 187 -13.70 0.29 -8.60
C GLU A 187 -13.92 1.06 -7.28
N HIS A 188 -15.10 1.65 -7.09
CA HIS A 188 -15.45 2.36 -5.86
C HIS A 188 -15.41 1.44 -4.63
N THR A 189 -15.94 0.23 -4.74
CA THR A 189 -15.91 -0.77 -3.65
C THR A 189 -14.48 -1.21 -3.36
N ILE A 190 -13.65 -1.42 -4.39
CA ILE A 190 -12.24 -1.77 -4.23
C ILE A 190 -11.48 -0.63 -3.52
N ALA A 191 -11.74 0.63 -3.90
CA ALA A 191 -11.12 1.79 -3.26
C ALA A 191 -11.49 1.88 -1.77
N GLN A 192 -12.77 1.71 -1.44
CA GLN A 192 -13.23 1.72 -0.06
C GLN A 192 -12.60 0.60 0.78
N ILE A 193 -12.56 -0.65 0.27
CA ILE A 193 -11.93 -1.77 0.96
C ILE A 193 -10.43 -1.55 1.12
N LYS A 194 -9.77 -0.99 0.09
CA LYS A 194 -8.34 -0.65 0.14
C LYS A 194 -8.04 0.37 1.24
N ASP A 195 -8.85 1.42 1.36
CA ASP A 195 -8.65 2.43 2.38
C ASP A 195 -8.92 1.86 3.77
N ALA A 196 -9.98 1.05 3.94
CA ALA A 196 -10.25 0.36 5.20
C ALA A 196 -9.11 -0.58 5.63
N ILE A 197 -8.55 -1.39 4.71
CA ILE A 197 -7.39 -2.25 4.99
C ILE A 197 -6.17 -1.41 5.32
N ARG A 198 -5.93 -0.31 4.61
CA ARG A 198 -4.80 0.58 4.87
C ARG A 198 -4.86 1.17 6.26
N ASP A 199 -6.03 1.60 6.69
CA ASP A 199 -6.25 2.16 8.02
C ASP A 199 -6.11 1.09 9.10
N GLY A 200 -6.66 -0.10 8.89
CA GLY A 200 -6.49 -1.24 9.79
C GLY A 200 -5.04 -1.69 9.94
N VAL A 201 -4.28 -1.82 8.84
CA VAL A 201 -2.85 -2.16 8.88
C VAL A 201 -2.05 -1.10 9.63
N ARG A 202 -2.38 0.18 9.44
CA ARG A 202 -1.74 1.27 10.19
C ARG A 202 -2.09 1.23 11.68
N ALA A 203 -3.34 0.96 12.03
CA ALA A 203 -3.76 0.80 13.42
C ALA A 203 -3.02 -0.35 14.11
N VAL A 204 -2.89 -1.50 13.45
CA VAL A 204 -2.11 -2.64 13.99
C VAL A 204 -0.63 -2.28 14.11
N ASN A 205 -0.04 -1.66 13.07
CA ASN A 205 1.35 -1.21 13.13
C ASN A 205 1.58 -0.24 14.29
N ASN A 206 0.62 0.66 14.55
CA ASN A 206 0.73 1.60 15.66
C ASN A 206 0.75 0.89 17.00
N ALA A 207 -0.09 -0.13 17.20
CA ALA A 207 -0.12 -0.93 18.41
C ALA A 207 1.20 -1.69 18.63
N VAL A 208 1.80 -2.22 17.55
CA VAL A 208 3.09 -2.92 17.60
C VAL A 208 4.23 -1.96 17.96
N GLU A 209 4.27 -0.77 17.36
CA GLU A 209 5.29 0.25 17.63
C GLU A 209 5.20 0.81 19.07
N ASP A 210 3.98 1.15 19.51
CA ASP A 210 3.75 1.80 20.81
C ASP A 210 3.80 0.79 21.97
N LYS A 211 3.71 -0.52 21.69
CA LYS A 211 3.66 -1.62 22.68
C LYS A 211 2.56 -1.46 23.74
N GLY A 212 1.51 -0.72 23.40
CA GLY A 212 0.41 -0.39 24.30
C GLY A 212 -0.85 0.03 23.54
N VAL A 213 -2.00 -0.38 24.08
CA VAL A 213 -3.33 -0.06 23.59
C VAL A 213 -4.19 0.44 24.74
N VAL A 214 -5.27 1.15 24.43
CA VAL A 214 -6.21 1.72 25.40
C VAL A 214 -7.59 1.09 25.17
N PRO A 215 -8.37 0.78 26.21
CA PRO A 215 -9.74 0.30 26.05
C PRO A 215 -10.56 1.24 25.16
N GLY A 216 -11.20 0.66 24.14
CA GLY A 216 -12.01 1.39 23.16
C GLY A 216 -13.45 1.64 23.65
N ALA A 217 -14.40 1.67 22.70
CA ALA A 217 -15.83 1.86 22.97
C ALA A 217 -16.15 3.10 23.86
N ALA A 218 -15.37 4.17 23.68
CA ALA A 218 -15.43 5.42 24.44
C ALA A 218 -15.15 5.29 25.96
N ALA A 219 -14.61 4.16 26.43
CA ALA A 219 -14.28 3.96 27.84
C ALA A 219 -13.24 4.97 28.35
N PHE A 220 -12.26 5.31 27.51
CA PHE A 220 -11.26 6.33 27.83
C PHE A 220 -11.90 7.71 28.05
N GLU A 221 -12.79 8.14 27.16
CA GLU A 221 -13.44 9.45 27.24
C GLU A 221 -14.32 9.59 28.49
N LEU A 222 -15.06 8.53 28.83
CA LEU A 222 -15.91 8.50 30.02
C LEU A 222 -15.07 8.57 31.31
N THR A 223 -14.03 7.75 31.39
CA THR A 223 -13.11 7.74 32.53
C THR A 223 -12.38 9.08 32.67
N ALA A 224 -11.95 9.67 31.55
CA ALA A 224 -11.29 10.98 31.53
C ALA A 224 -12.23 12.11 31.98
N ASN A 225 -13.50 12.08 31.59
CA ASN A 225 -14.51 13.02 32.07
C ASN A 225 -14.67 12.96 33.59
N GLU A 226 -14.80 11.75 34.16
CA GLU A 226 -14.93 11.59 35.62
C GLU A 226 -13.67 12.07 36.36
N ALA A 227 -12.48 11.70 35.86
CA ALA A 227 -11.22 12.14 36.43
C ALA A 227 -11.05 13.67 36.40
N LEU A 228 -11.44 14.32 35.30
CA LEU A 228 -11.41 15.78 35.16
C LEU A 228 -12.42 16.46 36.08
N ASN A 229 -13.60 15.88 36.26
CA ASN A 229 -14.60 16.37 37.20
C ASN A 229 -14.13 16.28 38.67
N LYS A 230 -13.39 15.22 39.03
CA LYS A 230 -12.69 15.14 40.33
C LYS A 230 -11.59 16.21 40.44
N PHE A 231 -10.78 16.38 39.39
CA PHE A 231 -9.70 17.38 39.34
C PHE A 231 -10.19 18.83 39.38
N LYS A 232 -11.40 19.12 38.86
CA LYS A 232 -12.03 20.44 38.94
C LYS A 232 -12.13 20.97 40.38
N GLY A 233 -12.27 20.07 41.36
CA GLY A 233 -12.28 20.42 42.79
C GLY A 233 -10.99 21.08 43.28
N THR A 234 -9.83 20.69 42.71
CA THR A 234 -8.51 21.18 43.13
C THR A 234 -8.09 22.49 42.45
N VAL A 235 -8.66 22.80 41.29
CA VAL A 235 -8.35 24.03 40.52
C VAL A 235 -8.98 25.24 41.20
N LYS A 236 -8.36 26.43 41.13
CA LYS A 236 -8.92 27.67 41.71
C LYS A 236 -9.25 28.71 40.63
N GLY A 237 -10.25 29.53 40.91
CA GLY A 237 -10.63 30.66 40.05
C GLY A 237 -11.34 30.28 38.75
N ARG A 238 -11.24 31.14 37.73
CA ARG A 238 -11.95 31.02 36.44
C ARG A 238 -11.53 29.79 35.62
N ALA A 239 -10.34 29.25 35.85
CA ALA A 239 -9.85 28.04 35.18
C ALA A 239 -10.77 26.82 35.42
N LYS A 240 -11.55 26.79 36.52
CA LYS A 240 -12.56 25.75 36.77
C LYS A 240 -13.57 25.61 35.62
N LEU A 241 -13.95 26.72 34.98
CA LEU A 241 -14.89 26.71 33.86
C LEU A 241 -14.27 26.08 32.61
N GLY A 242 -12.99 26.33 32.36
CA GLY A 242 -12.26 25.71 31.26
C GLY A 242 -12.12 24.20 31.43
N VAL A 243 -11.79 23.73 32.64
CA VAL A 243 -11.72 22.29 32.94
C VAL A 243 -13.07 21.61 32.77
N GLN A 244 -14.16 22.24 33.25
CA GLN A 244 -15.51 21.72 33.03
C GLN A 244 -15.86 21.61 31.55
N ALA A 245 -15.65 22.69 30.79
CA ALA A 245 -15.96 22.71 29.36
C ALA A 245 -15.16 21.65 28.59
N PHE A 246 -13.89 21.44 28.96
CA PHE A 246 -13.06 20.40 28.37
C PHE A 246 -13.55 18.99 28.72
N ALA A 247 -13.91 18.74 29.98
CA ALA A 247 -14.47 17.46 30.41
C ALA A 247 -15.77 17.14 29.66
N ASP A 248 -16.67 18.11 29.53
CA ASP A 248 -17.94 17.93 28.82
C ASP A 248 -17.74 17.72 27.31
N ALA A 249 -16.71 18.33 26.72
CA ALA A 249 -16.36 18.15 25.32
C ALA A 249 -15.89 16.71 25.01
N LEU A 250 -15.23 16.02 25.94
CA LEU A 250 -14.83 14.62 25.74
C LEU A 250 -16.02 13.67 25.57
N LEU A 251 -17.17 14.01 26.15
CA LEU A 251 -18.40 13.21 26.02
C LEU A 251 -19.00 13.26 24.61
N VAL A 252 -18.47 14.07 23.68
CA VAL A 252 -18.96 14.10 22.30
C VAL A 252 -18.84 12.74 21.60
N ILE A 253 -17.76 12.00 21.85
CA ILE A 253 -17.52 10.70 21.22
C ILE A 253 -18.57 9.66 21.66
N PRO A 254 -18.78 9.39 22.97
CA PRO A 254 -19.80 8.44 23.38
C PRO A 254 -21.22 8.90 22.99
N LYS A 255 -21.51 10.20 23.01
CA LYS A 255 -22.81 10.74 22.57
C LYS A 255 -23.11 10.42 21.11
N VAL A 256 -22.16 10.73 20.22
CA VAL A 256 -22.32 10.52 18.78
C VAL A 256 -22.30 9.04 18.43
N LEU A 257 -21.56 8.21 19.18
CA LEU A 257 -21.61 6.75 19.02
C LEU A 257 -23.01 6.19 19.33
N ALA A 258 -23.59 6.58 20.47
CA ALA A 258 -24.94 6.15 20.85
C ALA A 258 -26.00 6.67 19.85
N GLU A 259 -25.88 7.93 19.42
CA GLU A 259 -26.79 8.53 18.43
C GLU A 259 -26.72 7.82 17.07
N ASN A 260 -25.51 7.51 16.57
CA ASN A 260 -25.33 6.79 15.32
C ASN A 260 -25.86 5.34 15.38
N SER A 261 -25.87 4.75 16.57
CA SER A 261 -26.49 3.44 16.83
C SER A 261 -28.01 3.50 17.00
N GLY A 262 -28.62 4.70 17.03
CA GLY A 262 -30.05 4.87 17.25
C GLY A 262 -30.51 4.64 18.69
N LEU A 263 -29.58 4.68 19.65
CA LEU A 263 -29.84 4.52 21.07
C LEU A 263 -30.20 5.87 21.73
N ASP A 264 -30.87 5.84 22.88
CA ASP A 264 -31.04 7.06 23.67
C ASP A 264 -29.71 7.45 24.31
N VAL A 265 -29.24 8.65 23.94
CA VAL A 265 -27.93 9.16 24.33
C VAL A 265 -27.82 9.38 25.84
N GLN A 266 -28.90 9.81 26.51
CA GLN A 266 -28.85 10.10 27.95
C GLN A 266 -28.86 8.81 28.74
N ASP A 267 -29.80 7.90 28.44
CA ASP A 267 -29.96 6.65 29.17
C ASP A 267 -28.70 5.78 29.06
N THR A 268 -28.12 5.69 27.85
CA THR A 268 -26.89 4.94 27.60
C THR A 268 -25.71 5.50 28.40
N LEU A 269 -25.54 6.83 28.40
CA LEU A 269 -24.44 7.48 29.12
C LEU A 269 -24.57 7.31 30.63
N ILE A 270 -25.79 7.46 31.17
CA ILE A 270 -26.04 7.31 32.60
C ILE A 270 -25.74 5.87 33.01
N ALA A 271 -26.24 4.88 32.27
CA ALA A 271 -25.99 3.47 32.56
C ALA A 271 -24.49 3.14 32.59
N VAL A 272 -23.72 3.62 31.62
CA VAL A 272 -22.27 3.33 31.55
C VAL A 272 -21.50 4.08 32.64
N GLN A 273 -21.90 5.31 32.97
CA GLN A 273 -21.29 6.07 34.07
C GLN A 273 -21.57 5.44 35.43
N GLU A 274 -22.79 4.96 35.68
CA GLU A 274 -23.15 4.24 36.90
C GLU A 274 -22.36 2.95 37.04
N GLU A 275 -22.27 2.16 35.97
CA GLU A 275 -21.51 0.90 35.99
C GLU A 275 -20.01 1.14 36.18
N HIS A 276 -19.45 2.19 35.57
CA HIS A 276 -18.06 2.58 35.78
C HIS A 276 -17.78 2.97 37.24
N GLN A 277 -18.68 3.73 37.87
CA GLN A 277 -18.55 4.13 39.28
C GLN A 277 -18.68 2.95 40.24
N ASN A 278 -19.57 2.00 39.94
CA ASN A 278 -19.80 0.82 40.77
C ASN A 278 -18.66 -0.20 40.67
N SER A 279 -18.19 -0.47 39.46
CA SER A 279 -17.18 -1.50 39.19
C SER A 279 -15.74 -1.00 39.35
N GLY A 280 -15.50 0.29 39.11
CA GLY A 280 -14.15 0.87 39.00
C GLY A 280 -13.35 0.34 37.80
N MET A 281 -13.97 -0.43 36.90
CA MET A 281 -13.36 -0.98 35.69
C MET A 281 -13.57 -0.05 34.50
N PHE A 282 -12.76 -0.14 33.45
CA PHE A 282 -12.98 0.67 32.24
C PHE A 282 -14.16 0.13 31.44
N VAL A 283 -15.33 0.77 31.57
CA VAL A 283 -16.57 0.37 30.90
C VAL A 283 -16.79 1.26 29.67
N GLY A 284 -17.19 0.65 28.57
CA GLY A 284 -17.56 1.31 27.31
C GLY A 284 -19.01 1.03 26.93
N ILE A 285 -19.39 1.55 25.76
CA ILE A 285 -20.76 1.44 25.23
C ILE A 285 -20.81 0.30 24.21
N ASP A 286 -21.75 -0.63 24.39
CA ASP A 286 -22.10 -1.57 23.31
C ASP A 286 -23.01 -0.87 22.29
N LEU A 287 -22.56 -0.83 21.04
CA LEU A 287 -23.27 -0.17 19.96
C LEU A 287 -24.52 -0.95 19.49
N PHE A 288 -24.66 -2.22 19.86
CA PHE A 288 -25.80 -3.06 19.49
C PHE A 288 -26.91 -3.07 20.55
N SER A 289 -26.55 -3.32 21.81
CA SER A 289 -27.52 -3.37 22.91
C SER A 289 -27.76 -2.01 23.57
N GLY A 290 -26.78 -1.11 23.54
CA GLY A 290 -26.77 0.11 24.35
C GLY A 290 -26.44 -0.12 25.83
N GLU A 291 -26.05 -1.33 26.21
CA GLU A 291 -25.69 -1.66 27.59
C GLU A 291 -24.20 -1.37 27.88
N PRO A 292 -23.83 -1.18 29.15
CA PRO A 292 -22.43 -1.05 29.55
C PRO A 292 -21.68 -2.36 29.32
N MET A 293 -20.51 -2.29 28.67
CA MET A 293 -19.68 -3.47 28.37
C MET A 293 -18.21 -3.23 28.70
N LEU A 294 -17.45 -4.30 28.95
CA LEU A 294 -16.00 -4.23 29.16
C LEU A 294 -15.27 -4.33 27.81
N PRO A 295 -14.64 -3.26 27.29
CA PRO A 295 -14.01 -3.28 25.97
C PRO A 295 -12.88 -4.29 25.87
N GLU A 296 -12.21 -4.59 26.98
CA GLU A 296 -11.11 -5.56 27.01
C GLU A 296 -11.59 -6.99 26.72
N GLN A 297 -12.80 -7.35 27.17
CA GLN A 297 -13.38 -8.69 26.97
C GLN A 297 -13.89 -8.87 25.54
N GLU A 298 -14.50 -7.83 24.98
CA GLU A 298 -14.97 -7.80 23.59
C GLU A 298 -13.85 -7.56 22.56
N GLY A 299 -12.63 -7.25 23.03
CA GLY A 299 -11.47 -7.02 22.16
C GLY A 299 -11.52 -5.70 21.39
N ILE A 300 -12.22 -4.69 21.91
CA ILE A 300 -12.32 -3.35 21.32
C ILE A 300 -11.23 -2.45 21.90
N TRP A 301 -10.27 -2.09 21.05
CA TRP A 301 -9.07 -1.35 21.46
C TRP A 301 -8.83 -0.12 20.58
N ASP A 302 -8.36 0.94 21.21
CA ASP A 302 -7.87 2.15 20.56
C ASP A 302 -6.34 2.25 20.68
N ASN A 303 -5.69 2.81 19.66
CA ASN A 303 -4.24 3.05 19.70
C ASN A 303 -3.91 4.20 20.65
N TYR A 304 -2.94 3.98 21.54
CA TYR A 304 -2.46 4.99 22.48
C TYR A 304 -2.01 6.29 21.78
N ARG A 305 -1.17 6.19 20.76
CA ARG A 305 -0.65 7.36 20.03
C ARG A 305 -1.75 8.14 19.32
N VAL A 306 -2.79 7.47 18.82
CA VAL A 306 -3.93 8.15 18.18
C VAL A 306 -4.68 9.00 19.21
N LYS A 307 -5.05 8.43 20.36
CA LYS A 307 -5.73 9.17 21.44
C LYS A 307 -4.88 10.32 21.98
N ARG A 308 -3.59 10.07 22.23
CA ARG A 308 -2.64 11.09 22.70
C ARG A 308 -2.54 12.26 21.73
N GLN A 309 -2.36 11.97 20.43
CA GLN A 309 -2.20 12.99 19.42
C GLN A 309 -3.50 13.77 19.18
N PHE A 310 -4.64 13.07 19.18
CA PHE A 310 -5.96 13.68 19.04
C PHE A 310 -6.22 14.72 20.12
N ILE A 311 -6.03 14.37 21.40
CA ILE A 311 -6.28 15.28 22.53
C ILE A 311 -5.34 16.48 22.46
N HIS A 312 -4.06 16.25 22.14
CA HIS A 312 -3.08 17.32 22.05
C HIS A 312 -3.39 18.31 20.92
N LEU A 313 -3.68 17.81 19.71
CA LEU A 313 -3.98 18.64 18.55
C LEU A 313 -5.31 19.37 18.70
N ALA A 314 -6.36 18.68 19.12
CA ALA A 314 -7.68 19.29 19.31
C ALA A 314 -7.62 20.45 20.31
N THR A 315 -6.93 20.25 21.44
CA THR A 315 -6.77 21.31 22.47
C THR A 315 -5.95 22.49 21.95
N THR A 316 -4.86 22.22 21.23
CA THR A 316 -3.97 23.26 20.68
C THR A 316 -4.72 24.11 19.66
N LEU A 317 -5.42 23.47 18.73
CA LEU A 317 -6.18 24.16 17.68
C LEU A 317 -7.36 24.94 18.26
N ALA A 318 -8.14 24.33 19.17
CA ALA A 318 -9.25 25.01 19.82
C ALA A 318 -8.78 26.24 20.60
N SER A 319 -7.66 26.13 21.31
CA SER A 319 -7.08 27.27 22.04
C SER A 319 -6.63 28.38 21.10
N GLN A 320 -6.02 28.05 19.96
CA GLN A 320 -5.64 29.05 18.95
C GLN A 320 -6.86 29.75 18.36
N LEU A 321 -7.91 29.00 18.02
CA LEU A 321 -9.15 29.55 17.46
C LEU A 321 -9.87 30.46 18.46
N LEU A 322 -9.88 30.10 19.75
CA LEU A 322 -10.50 30.92 20.81
C LEU A 322 -9.77 32.25 21.06
N LEU A 323 -8.50 32.36 20.66
CA LEU A 323 -7.70 33.58 20.79
C LEU A 323 -7.80 34.50 19.57
N VAL A 324 -8.56 34.13 18.54
CA VAL A 324 -8.77 34.96 17.36
C VAL A 324 -9.88 35.97 17.65
N ASP A 325 -9.51 37.23 17.80
CA ASP A 325 -10.47 38.33 18.00
C ASP A 325 -11.06 38.85 16.68
N GLU A 326 -10.28 38.81 15.59
CA GLU A 326 -10.71 39.32 14.28
C GLU A 326 -10.15 38.50 13.12
N VAL A 327 -10.99 38.23 12.12
CA VAL A 327 -10.60 37.61 10.85
C VAL A 327 -10.63 38.66 9.74
N MET A 328 -9.49 39.30 9.48
CA MET A 328 -9.38 40.27 8.40
C MET A 328 -9.22 39.57 7.05
N ARG A 329 -10.21 39.75 6.16
CA ARG A 329 -10.10 39.34 4.76
C ARG A 329 -9.61 40.53 3.92
N ALA A 330 -8.30 40.71 3.85
CA ALA A 330 -7.66 41.70 3.00
C ALA A 330 -7.11 41.04 1.73
N GLY A 331 -7.56 41.50 0.56
CA GLY A 331 -7.04 41.09 -0.75
C GLY A 331 -7.31 42.19 -1.77
N LYS A 332 -6.35 42.45 -2.66
CA LYS A 332 -6.57 43.38 -3.78
C LYS A 332 -7.69 42.81 -4.65
N GLN A 333 -8.78 43.55 -4.80
CA GLN A 333 -9.74 43.29 -5.86
C GLN A 333 -8.96 43.44 -7.17
N MET A 334 -8.63 42.33 -7.85
CA MET A 334 -8.10 42.41 -9.21
C MET A 334 -9.15 43.15 -10.03
N GLY A 335 -8.75 44.29 -10.59
CA GLY A 335 -9.64 45.28 -11.19
C GLY A 335 -10.66 44.65 -12.11
N GLY A 336 -11.94 44.87 -11.80
CA GLY A 336 -13.00 44.73 -12.79
C GLY A 336 -12.66 45.61 -13.99
N GLY A 337 -12.73 45.00 -15.17
CA GLY A 337 -12.30 45.57 -16.45
C GLY A 337 -12.84 46.97 -16.71
N GLY A 338 -12.02 47.73 -17.44
CA GLY A 338 -12.30 49.12 -17.82
C GLY A 338 -13.71 49.31 -18.35
N GLY A 339 -14.45 50.21 -17.71
CA GLY A 339 -15.57 50.88 -18.35
C GLY A 339 -15.01 51.71 -19.51
N MET A 340 -15.43 51.38 -20.73
CA MET A 340 -15.34 52.29 -21.87
C MET A 340 -16.09 53.59 -21.54
N PRO A 341 -15.52 54.77 -21.80
CA PRO A 341 -16.31 56.00 -21.85
C PRO A 341 -17.14 55.99 -23.14
N GLU A 342 -18.46 56.13 -23.01
CA GLU A 342 -19.32 56.55 -24.11
C GLU A 342 -18.92 57.96 -24.57
N GLN A 343 -18.59 58.09 -25.86
CA GLN A 343 -18.93 59.24 -26.71
C GLN A 343 -18.77 58.88 -28.17
#